data_AF-A0A644U8B5-F1
#
_entry.id   AF-A0A644U8B5-F1
#
_cell.length_a   1.000
_cell.length_b   1.000
_cell.length_c   1.000
_cell.angle_alpha   90.00
_cell.angle_beta   90.00
_cell.angle_gamma   90.00
#
_symmetry.space_group_name_H-M   'P 1'
#
loop_
_entity.id
_entity.type
_entity.pdbx_description
1 polymer ?
#
loop_
_entity_poly.entity_id
_entity_poly.type
_entity_poly.pdbx_seq_one_letter_code
_entity_poly.pdbx_strand_id
1 'polypeptide(L)'
;MRIITVWKFTLFQNHNKNYPEMRMNKLKRTGAAVLFLLFAFLLLSSCADVTPIKECVKDEPYGFLSGLWHGVIAPVSFIGSLISDSIAMYAVNNNGGWYDFGFVLGAGILFGGGSRASR
;
A
#
# COMPACT_ATOMS: atom_id res chain seq x y z
N MET A 1 0.14 49.65 -47.49
CA MET A 1 -0.08 50.48 -46.28
C MET A 1 -0.44 49.52 -45.15
N ARG A 2 0.36 49.22 -44.12
CA ARG A 2 1.62 49.78 -43.59
C ARG A 2 2.55 48.63 -43.17
N ILE A 3 3.83 48.85 -43.48
CA ILE A 3 5.04 48.22 -42.94
C ILE A 3 5.23 48.72 -41.49
N ILE A 4 6.09 48.05 -40.70
CA ILE A 4 6.53 48.35 -39.31
C ILE A 4 5.69 47.55 -38.29
N THR A 5 6.15 46.42 -37.75
CA THR A 5 7.03 46.34 -36.57
C THR A 5 7.83 45.02 -36.50
N VAL A 6 8.93 44.90 -37.25
CA VAL A 6 9.89 43.76 -37.17
C VAL A 6 11.12 44.10 -36.29
N TRP A 7 11.19 45.30 -35.69
CA TRP A 7 12.46 45.86 -35.21
C TRP A 7 12.56 46.15 -33.71
N LYS A 8 11.94 45.34 -32.83
CA LYS A 8 12.10 45.57 -31.37
C LYS A 8 12.30 44.34 -30.48
N PHE A 9 12.69 43.20 -31.04
CA PHE A 9 12.97 42.00 -30.23
C PHE A 9 14.41 41.45 -30.35
N THR A 10 15.29 42.16 -31.06
CA THR A 10 16.64 41.66 -31.40
C THR A 10 17.78 42.27 -30.58
N LEU A 11 17.52 42.95 -29.46
CA LEU A 11 18.58 43.68 -28.75
C LEU A 11 18.78 43.41 -27.25
N PHE A 12 18.19 42.37 -26.65
CA PHE A 12 18.65 41.94 -25.31
C PHE A 12 18.29 40.48 -25.06
N GLN A 13 19.26 39.58 -25.27
CA GLN A 13 19.59 38.38 -24.48
C GLN A 13 20.80 37.72 -25.17
N ASN A 14 21.88 38.52 -25.30
CA ASN A 14 23.21 37.99 -25.50
C ASN A 14 23.72 37.51 -24.14
N HIS A 15 23.40 36.27 -23.79
CA HIS A 15 24.23 35.49 -22.89
C HIS A 15 24.37 34.10 -23.47
N ASN A 16 25.47 33.93 -24.20
CA ASN A 16 26.09 32.64 -24.50
C ASN A 16 26.33 31.89 -23.18
N LYS A 17 25.33 31.14 -22.72
CA LYS A 17 25.51 30.11 -21.69
C LYS A 17 25.37 28.77 -22.38
N ASN A 18 26.53 28.17 -22.66
CA ASN A 18 26.65 26.73 -22.88
C ASN A 18 26.18 26.02 -21.61
N TYR A 19 24.87 25.77 -21.49
CA TYR A 19 24.38 24.76 -20.58
C TYR A 19 24.63 23.42 -21.26
N PRO A 20 25.38 22.48 -20.67
CA PRO A 20 25.43 21.14 -21.21
C PRO A 20 23.99 20.62 -21.24
N GLU A 21 23.56 20.13 -22.40
CA GLU A 21 22.29 19.43 -22.61
C GLU A 21 22.29 18.20 -21.69
N MET A 22 21.95 18.40 -20.42
CA MET A 22 21.92 17.36 -19.41
C MET A 22 20.82 16.40 -19.84
N ARG A 23 21.19 15.20 -20.30
CA ARG A 23 20.27 14.13 -20.73
C ARG A 23 19.06 14.05 -19.79
N MET A 24 17.93 14.62 -20.23
CA MET A 24 16.69 14.75 -19.45
C MET A 24 16.20 13.41 -18.88
N ASN A 25 16.56 12.30 -19.54
CA ASN A 25 16.24 10.94 -19.13
C ASN A 25 16.95 10.51 -17.84
N LYS A 26 18.17 10.99 -17.57
CA LYS A 26 18.87 10.72 -16.30
C LYS A 26 18.18 11.46 -15.15
N LEU A 27 17.82 12.73 -15.34
CA LEU A 27 17.18 13.54 -14.31
C LEU A 27 15.77 13.02 -13.95
N LYS A 28 14.97 12.63 -14.96
CA LYS A 28 13.66 11.97 -14.76
C LYS A 28 13.79 10.61 -14.07
N ARG A 29 14.78 9.79 -14.43
CA ARG A 29 15.02 8.48 -13.83
C ARG A 29 15.48 8.58 -12.38
N THR A 30 16.35 9.54 -12.06
CA THR A 30 16.79 9.80 -10.68
C THR A 30 15.64 10.37 -9.84
N GLY A 31 14.82 11.27 -10.39
CA GLY A 31 13.64 11.80 -9.70
C GLY A 31 12.61 10.71 -9.35
N ALA A 32 12.32 9.81 -10.30
CA ALA A 32 11.41 8.68 -10.06
C ALA A 32 11.96 7.71 -9.00
N ALA A 33 13.27 7.42 -9.02
CA ALA A 33 13.90 6.57 -8.02
C ALA A 33 13.85 7.18 -6.61
N VAL A 34 14.07 8.50 -6.49
CA VAL A 34 13.94 9.22 -5.21
C VAL A 34 12.50 9.19 -4.72
N LEU A 35 11.51 9.41 -5.60
CA LEU A 35 10.09 9.37 -5.24
C LEU A 35 9.67 7.98 -4.74
N PHE A 36 10.13 6.93 -5.44
CA PHE A 36 9.88 5.54 -5.05
C PHE A 36 10.53 5.21 -3.70
N LEU A 37 11.77 5.63 -3.46
CA LEU A 37 12.45 5.43 -2.19
C LEU A 37 11.73 6.16 -1.06
N LEU A 38 11.32 7.42 -1.26
CA LEU A 38 10.54 8.17 -0.28
C LEU A 38 9.21 7.48 0.04
N PHE A 39 8.51 6.98 -0.98
CA PHE A 39 7.27 6.23 -0.79
C PHE A 39 7.51 4.92 -0.01
N ALA A 40 8.56 4.17 -0.33
CA ALA A 40 8.94 2.96 0.39
C ALA A 40 9.27 3.25 1.87
N PHE A 41 10.05 4.29 2.15
CA PHE A 41 10.33 4.74 3.52
C PHE A 41 9.07 5.15 4.27
N LEU A 42 8.11 5.78 3.59
CA LEU A 42 6.82 6.11 4.18
C LEU A 42 6.04 4.85 4.59
N LEU A 43 6.01 3.83 3.73
CA LEU A 43 5.37 2.54 4.02
C LEU A 43 6.06 1.76 5.16
N LEU A 44 7.37 1.87 5.29
CA LEU A 44 8.15 1.22 6.37
C LEU A 44 7.97 1.92 7.73
N SER A 45 7.36 3.11 7.78
CA SER A 45 7.19 3.88 9.02
C SER A 45 5.95 3.50 9.83
N SER A 46 5.10 2.58 9.36
CA SER A 46 3.94 2.12 10.13
C SER A 46 4.37 1.15 11.22
N CYS A 47 4.40 1.62 12.48
CA CYS A 47 4.49 0.74 13.64
C CYS A 47 3.12 0.10 13.88
N ALA A 48 3.03 -1.23 13.77
CA ALA A 48 1.85 -2.00 14.16
C ALA A 48 2.03 -2.45 15.61
N ASP A 49 1.65 -1.58 16.56
CA ASP A 49 1.70 -1.93 17.98
C ASP A 49 0.55 -2.88 18.34
N VAL A 50 0.81 -3.81 19.26
CA VAL A 50 -0.18 -4.79 19.74
C VAL A 50 -0.66 -4.39 21.12
N THR A 51 -1.98 -4.16 21.27
CA THR A 51 -2.55 -3.84 22.57
C THR A 51 -2.58 -5.11 23.44
N PRO A 52 -1.92 -5.12 24.62
CA PRO A 52 -1.95 -6.28 25.50
C PRO A 52 -3.32 -6.39 26.17
N ILE A 53 -4.07 -7.44 25.83
CA ILE A 53 -5.41 -7.71 26.40
C ILE A 53 -5.45 -8.90 27.35
N LYS A 54 -4.29 -9.50 27.67
CA LYS A 54 -4.20 -10.77 28.40
C LYS A 54 -4.89 -10.76 29.76
N GLU A 55 -4.95 -9.60 30.41
CA GLU A 55 -5.61 -9.43 31.72
C GLU A 55 -7.14 -9.30 31.61
N CYS A 56 -7.66 -9.00 30.41
CA CYS A 56 -9.09 -8.78 30.17
C CYS A 56 -9.82 -10.04 29.70
N VAL A 57 -9.09 -11.09 29.30
CA VAL A 57 -9.66 -12.31 28.73
C VAL A 57 -9.45 -13.50 29.66
N LYS A 58 -10.51 -14.28 29.89
CA LYS A 58 -10.52 -15.43 30.81
C LYS A 58 -10.49 -16.79 30.09
N ASP A 59 -10.83 -16.82 28.81
CA ASP A 59 -10.94 -18.04 28.03
C ASP A 59 -9.66 -18.34 27.24
N GLU A 60 -9.50 -19.61 26.86
CA GLU A 60 -8.39 -20.06 26.01
C GLU A 60 -8.38 -19.33 24.66
N PRO A 61 -7.20 -18.91 24.16
CA PRO A 61 -7.10 -18.15 22.92
C PRO A 61 -7.41 -19.00 21.69
N TYR A 62 -8.03 -18.39 20.70
CA TYR A 62 -8.23 -18.98 19.38
C TYR A 62 -6.89 -19.29 18.71
N GLY A 63 -6.78 -20.49 18.12
CA GLY A 63 -5.58 -20.98 17.44
C GLY A 63 -5.75 -21.15 15.93
N PHE A 64 -4.90 -21.99 15.33
CA PHE A 64 -4.83 -22.18 13.88
C PHE A 64 -6.16 -22.56 13.22
N LEU A 65 -6.85 -23.59 13.73
CA LEU A 65 -8.10 -24.08 13.10
C LEU A 65 -9.23 -23.05 13.14
N SER A 66 -9.36 -22.32 14.25
CA SER A 66 -10.27 -21.18 14.34
C SER A 66 -9.88 -20.04 13.41
N GLY A 67 -8.58 -19.76 13.29
CA GLY A 67 -8.07 -18.79 12.31
C GLY A 67 -8.47 -19.18 10.89
N LEU A 68 -8.26 -20.44 10.51
CA LEU A 68 -8.64 -20.99 9.20
C LEU A 68 -10.14 -20.81 8.93
N TRP A 69 -10.99 -21.16 9.89
CA TRP A 69 -12.43 -20.97 9.78
C TRP A 69 -12.83 -19.50 9.65
N HIS A 70 -12.29 -18.63 10.51
CA HIS A 70 -12.54 -17.18 10.49
C HIS A 70 -12.08 -16.55 9.17
N GLY A 71 -10.98 -17.03 8.59
CA GLY A 71 -10.51 -16.62 7.26
C GLY A 71 -11.51 -16.99 6.14
N VAL A 72 -12.10 -18.18 6.19
CA VAL A 72 -13.12 -18.60 5.21
C VAL A 72 -14.39 -17.75 5.33
N ILE A 73 -14.84 -17.42 6.53
CA ILE A 73 -16.05 -16.59 6.70
C ILE A 73 -15.78 -15.08 6.64
N ALA A 74 -14.52 -14.67 6.42
CA ALA A 74 -14.07 -13.29 6.45
C ALA A 74 -14.91 -12.31 5.60
N PRO A 75 -15.35 -12.65 4.36
CA PRO A 75 -16.17 -11.72 3.57
C PRO A 75 -17.53 -11.44 4.21
N VAL A 76 -18.15 -12.47 4.80
CA VAL A 76 -19.46 -12.35 5.44
C VAL A 76 -19.35 -11.64 6.78
N SER A 77 -18.33 -11.98 7.58
CA SER A 77 -18.08 -11.31 8.87
C SER A 77 -17.68 -9.84 8.68
N PHE A 78 -16.95 -9.51 7.61
CA PHE A 78 -16.68 -8.13 7.23
C PHE A 78 -17.97 -7.35 6.97
N ILE A 79 -18.88 -7.86 6.14
CA ILE A 79 -20.19 -7.21 5.89
C ILE A 79 -20.97 -7.05 7.20
N GLY A 80 -20.98 -8.08 8.05
CA GLY A 80 -21.63 -8.03 9.36
C GLY A 80 -21.04 -6.95 10.28
N SER A 81 -19.72 -6.82 10.32
CA SER A 81 -19.03 -5.82 11.15
C SER A 81 -19.33 -4.37 10.75
N LEU A 82 -19.75 -4.12 9.50
CA LEU A 82 -20.17 -2.78 9.06
C LEU A 82 -21.55 -2.38 9.60
N ILE A 83 -22.35 -3.34 10.04
CA ILE A 83 -23.73 -3.14 10.48
C ILE A 83 -23.83 -3.24 12.01
N SER A 84 -22.98 -4.05 12.65
CA SER A 84 -23.03 -4.31 14.09
C SER A 84 -21.65 -4.41 14.71
N ASP A 85 -21.43 -3.62 15.77
CA ASP A 85 -20.21 -3.67 16.60
C ASP A 85 -20.06 -5.00 17.37
N SER A 86 -21.11 -5.83 17.42
CA SER A 86 -21.05 -7.17 18.03
C SER A 86 -20.37 -8.22 17.15
N ILE A 87 -20.09 -7.91 15.88
CA ILE A 87 -19.49 -8.85 14.92
C ILE A 87 -18.06 -8.42 14.64
N ALA A 88 -17.10 -9.17 15.20
CA ALA A 88 -15.69 -9.02 14.87
C ALA A 88 -15.31 -9.91 13.69
N MET A 89 -14.62 -9.33 12.71
CA MET A 89 -14.02 -10.10 11.62
C MET A 89 -12.85 -10.98 12.10
N TYR A 90 -12.12 -10.51 13.11
CA TYR A 90 -10.91 -11.12 13.65
C TYR A 90 -11.08 -11.42 15.14
N ALA A 91 -10.59 -12.57 15.59
CA ALA A 91 -10.64 -12.92 17.00
C ALA A 91 -9.71 -12.01 17.80
N VAL A 92 -10.26 -11.28 18.77
CA VAL A 92 -9.49 -10.43 19.68
C VAL A 92 -8.61 -11.28 20.60
N ASN A 93 -9.15 -12.39 21.14
CA ASN A 93 -8.41 -13.36 21.95
C ASN A 93 -7.81 -14.48 21.09
N ASN A 94 -6.65 -14.25 20.47
CA ASN A 94 -5.97 -15.25 19.65
C ASN A 94 -4.53 -15.51 20.12
N ASN A 95 -3.94 -16.60 19.64
CA ASN A 95 -2.58 -17.00 20.01
C ASN A 95 -1.47 -16.43 19.09
N GLY A 96 -1.80 -15.38 18.31
CA GLY A 96 -0.91 -14.72 17.37
C GLY A 96 -0.66 -15.55 16.11
N GLY A 97 0.61 -15.70 15.75
CA GLY A 97 1.02 -16.14 14.40
C GLY A 97 0.38 -17.43 13.87
N TRP A 98 0.02 -18.39 14.73
CA TRP A 98 -0.69 -19.61 14.28
C TRP A 98 -2.13 -19.34 13.88
N TYR A 99 -2.86 -18.54 14.66
CA TYR A 99 -4.17 -18.05 14.28
C TYR A 99 -4.09 -17.22 13.00
N ASP A 100 -3.14 -16.28 12.93
CA ASP A 100 -2.94 -15.39 11.77
C ASP A 100 -2.66 -16.19 10.49
N PHE A 101 -1.80 -17.22 10.59
CA PHE A 101 -1.49 -18.12 9.49
C PHE A 101 -2.74 -18.87 8.99
N GLY A 102 -3.55 -19.39 9.91
CA GLY A 102 -4.83 -20.00 9.56
C GLY A 102 -5.74 -19.00 8.84
N PHE A 103 -5.89 -17.80 9.39
CA PHE A 103 -6.74 -16.75 8.81
C PHE A 103 -6.36 -16.39 7.38
N VAL A 104 -5.06 -16.18 7.12
CA VAL A 104 -4.56 -15.86 5.78
C VAL A 104 -4.80 -17.01 4.81
N LEU A 105 -4.57 -18.27 5.22
CA LEU A 105 -4.89 -19.42 4.39
C LEU A 105 -6.39 -19.52 4.07
N GLY A 106 -7.25 -19.34 5.09
CA GLY A 106 -8.69 -19.42 4.94
C GLY A 106 -9.24 -18.35 4.00
N ALA A 107 -8.80 -17.10 4.17
CA ALA A 107 -9.16 -16.00 3.28
C ALA A 107 -8.58 -16.23 1.87
N GLY A 108 -7.34 -16.70 1.78
CA GLY A 108 -6.64 -17.01 0.54
C GLY A 108 -7.32 -18.09 -0.31
N ILE A 109 -8.08 -19.02 0.27
CA ILE A 109 -8.87 -20.00 -0.49
C ILE A 109 -9.98 -19.33 -1.30
N LEU A 110 -10.60 -18.26 -0.77
CA LEU A 110 -11.68 -17.55 -1.44
C LEU A 110 -11.17 -16.52 -2.45
N PHE A 111 -10.03 -15.89 -2.18
CA PHE A 111 -9.44 -14.85 -3.03
C PHE A 111 -8.33 -15.36 -3.95
N GLY A 112 -7.85 -16.59 -3.74
CA GLY A 112 -6.85 -17.28 -4.55
C GLY A 112 -7.44 -17.82 -5.84
N GLY A 113 -7.73 -16.93 -6.78
CA GLY A 113 -8.05 -17.30 -8.15
C GLY A 113 -6.89 -18.07 -8.78
N GLY A 114 -7.15 -19.32 -9.18
CA GLY A 114 -6.15 -20.17 -9.82
C GLY A 114 -5.52 -19.47 -11.02
N SER A 115 -4.24 -19.11 -10.89
CA SER A 115 -3.41 -18.72 -12.01
C SER A 115 -3.44 -19.86 -13.03
N ARG A 116 -4.20 -19.70 -14.12
CA ARG A 116 -4.00 -20.53 -15.30
C ARG A 116 -2.59 -20.21 -15.80
N ALA A 117 -1.64 -21.09 -15.48
CA ALA A 117 -0.38 -21.13 -16.19
C ALA A 117 -0.71 -21.47 -17.65
N SER A 118 -0.85 -20.46 -18.51
CA SER A 118 -0.85 -20.66 -19.96
C SER A 118 0.54 -21.19 -20.30
N ARG A 119 0.59 -22.47 -20.69
CA ARG A 119 1.76 -23.03 -21.38
C ARG A 119 1.80 -22.52 -22.81
#